data_AF-A0A1Q7MPY8-F1
#
_entry.id   AF-A0A1Q7MPY8-F1
#
_cell.length_a   1.000
_cell.length_b   1.000
_cell.length_c   1.000
_cell.angle_alpha   90.00
_cell.angle_beta   90.00
_cell.angle_gamma   90.00
#
_symmetry.space_group_name_H-M   'P 1'
#
loop_
_entity.id
_entity.type
_entity.pdbx_description
1 polymer ?
#
loop_
_entity_poly.entity_id
_entity_poly.type
_entity_poly.pdbx_seq_one_letter_code
_entity_poly.pdbx_strand_id
1 'polypeptide(L)'
;MTEKPNVTLPGKVEKIIKSPDPSEPEKAEISVEGADTLYQEIRIENALTDEDGNEVRLKKGAEVEVTVEAEKDATTPKKSD
;
A
#
# COMPACT_ATOMS: atom_id res chain seq x y z
N MET A 1 24.40 2.46 0.86
CA MET A 1 23.23 3.33 1.17
C MET A 1 22.68 2.85 2.49
N THR A 2 22.32 3.72 3.44
CA THR A 2 21.67 3.17 4.65
C THR A 2 20.23 2.88 4.31
N GLU A 3 19.76 1.67 4.60
CA GLU A 3 18.36 1.30 4.41
C GLU A 3 17.46 2.24 5.24
N LYS A 4 16.36 2.68 4.63
CA LYS A 4 15.36 3.50 5.30
C LYS A 4 14.66 2.65 6.37
N PRO A 5 14.35 3.21 7.55
CA PRO A 5 13.43 2.58 8.48
C PRO A 5 12.15 2.17 7.74
N ASN A 6 11.79 0.89 7.84
CA ASN A 6 10.63 0.34 7.17
C ASN A 6 9.94 -0.76 7.98
N VAL A 7 8.69 -1.01 7.63
CA VAL A 7 7.93 -2.21 8.02
C VAL A 7 7.20 -2.73 6.79
N THR A 8 7.15 -4.06 6.64
CA THR A 8 6.38 -4.72 5.58
C THR A 8 5.31 -5.59 6.22
N LEU A 9 4.07 -5.41 5.78
CA LEU A 9 2.90 -6.13 6.27
C LEU A 9 2.22 -6.86 5.11
N PRO A 10 1.72 -8.09 5.34
CA PRO A 10 0.92 -8.76 4.33
C PRO A 10 -0.42 -8.05 4.14
N GLY A 11 -0.94 -8.08 2.92
CA GLY A 11 -2.23 -7.50 2.61
C GLY A 11 -2.93 -8.20 1.45
N LYS A 12 -4.20 -7.83 1.25
CA LYS A 12 -5.04 -8.39 0.21
C LYS A 12 -5.91 -7.33 -0.45
N VAL A 13 -5.98 -7.37 -1.78
CA VAL A 13 -6.82 -6.46 -2.55
C VAL A 13 -8.29 -6.85 -2.40
N GLU A 14 -9.03 -6.16 -1.55
CA GLU A 14 -10.44 -6.48 -1.27
C GLU A 14 -11.37 -5.94 -2.36
N LYS A 15 -11.11 -4.73 -2.86
CA LYS A 15 -11.96 -4.08 -3.87
C LYS A 15 -11.14 -3.27 -4.86
N ILE A 16 -11.63 -3.27 -6.10
CA ILE A 16 -11.25 -2.29 -7.12
C ILE A 16 -12.42 -1.33 -7.26
N ILE A 17 -12.17 -0.07 -6.91
CA ILE A 17 -13.16 1.00 -6.89
C ILE A 17 -12.97 1.81 -8.17
N LYS A 18 -13.89 1.66 -9.13
CA LYS A 18 -13.88 2.45 -10.36
C LYS A 18 -14.21 3.91 -10.06
N SER A 19 -13.49 4.85 -10.68
CA SER A 19 -13.89 6.25 -10.62
C SER A 19 -15.17 6.44 -11.46
N PRO A 20 -16.13 7.26 -11.00
CA PRO A 20 -17.23 7.72 -11.85
C PRO A 20 -16.74 8.61 -13.00
N ASP A 21 -15.57 9.26 -12.86
CA ASP A 21 -14.93 10.01 -13.93
C ASP A 21 -14.00 9.07 -14.73
N PRO A 22 -14.24 8.88 -16.04
CA PRO A 22 -13.41 8.01 -16.87
C PRO A 22 -11.97 8.53 -17.06
N SER A 23 -11.67 9.78 -16.73
CA SER A 23 -10.32 10.35 -16.77
C SER A 23 -9.49 10.06 -15.52
N GLU A 24 -10.11 9.60 -14.43
CA GLU A 24 -9.42 9.25 -13.19
C GLU A 24 -9.14 7.75 -13.11
N PRO A 25 -7.96 7.34 -12.57
CA PRO A 25 -7.67 5.93 -12.36
C PRO A 25 -8.59 5.32 -11.30
N GLU A 26 -8.84 4.02 -11.44
CA GLU A 26 -9.51 3.27 -10.37
C GLU A 26 -8.61 3.16 -9.14
N LYS A 27 -9.21 2.95 -7.97
CA LYS A 27 -8.47 2.76 -6.71
C LYS A 27 -8.50 1.31 -6.28
N ALA A 28 -7.38 0.82 -5.76
CA ALA A 28 -7.30 -0.46 -5.07
C ALA A 28 -7.50 -0.22 -3.57
N GLU A 29 -8.47 -0.91 -2.98
CA GLU A 29 -8.66 -1.02 -1.53
C GLU A 29 -7.95 -2.30 -1.06
N ILE A 30 -6.97 -2.14 -0.18
CA ILE A 30 -6.11 -3.22 0.30
C ILE A 30 -6.33 -3.34 1.80
N SER A 31 -6.75 -4.52 2.25
CA SER A 31 -6.72 -4.89 3.66
C SER A 31 -5.28 -5.23 4.06
N VAL A 32 -4.86 -4.76 5.23
CA VAL A 32 -3.50 -4.92 5.76
C VAL A 32 -3.58 -5.72 7.05
N GLU A 33 -2.92 -6.87 7.08
CA GLU A 33 -2.88 -7.73 8.26
C GLU A 33 -2.05 -7.09 9.38
N GLY A 34 -2.49 -7.27 10.62
CA GLY A 34 -1.82 -6.70 11.79
C GLY A 34 -2.10 -5.22 12.05
N ALA A 35 -2.86 -4.54 11.19
CA ALA A 35 -3.40 -3.22 11.47
C ALA A 35 -4.53 -3.27 12.51
N ASP A 36 -4.76 -2.17 13.24
CA ASP A 36 -5.84 -2.04 14.21
C ASP A 36 -7.19 -2.39 13.58
N THR A 37 -8.01 -3.18 14.29
CA THR A 37 -9.23 -3.83 13.76
C THR A 37 -10.25 -2.90 13.12
N LEU A 38 -10.23 -1.60 13.43
CA LEU A 38 -11.14 -0.61 12.88
C LEU A 38 -10.61 0.13 11.64
N TYR A 39 -9.32 0.01 11.33
CA TYR A 39 -8.64 0.77 10.27
C TYR A 39 -7.63 -0.09 9.51
N GLN A 40 -8.06 -1.25 9.05
CA GLN A 40 -7.19 -2.22 8.36
C GLN A 40 -7.05 -1.95 6.86
N GLU A 41 -7.65 -0.90 6.31
CA GLU A 41 -7.72 -0.71 4.87
C GLU A 41 -6.98 0.55 4.41
N ILE A 42 -6.19 0.42 3.35
CA ILE A 42 -5.61 1.55 2.60
C ILE A 42 -6.23 1.62 1.21
N ARG A 43 -6.38 2.84 0.68
CA ARG A 43 -6.82 3.07 -0.70
C ARG A 43 -5.74 3.81 -1.47
N ILE A 44 -5.25 3.19 -2.53
CA ILE A 44 -4.25 3.77 -3.43
C ILE A 44 -4.78 3.80 -4.85
N GLU A 45 -4.23 4.67 -5.70
CA GLU A 45 -4.46 4.57 -7.13
C GLU A 45 -3.94 3.23 -7.64
N ASN A 46 -4.74 2.56 -8.47
CA ASN A 46 -4.38 1.26 -9.03
C ASN A 46 -3.52 1.44 -10.29
N ALA A 47 -2.38 2.09 -10.13
CA ALA A 47 -1.41 2.35 -11.18
C ALA A 47 -0.01 1.99 -10.64
N LEU A 48 0.47 0.81 -11.02
CA LEU A 48 1.80 0.32 -10.68
C LEU A 48 2.67 0.35 -11.95
N THR A 49 3.99 0.35 -11.76
CA THR A 49 4.95 0.27 -12.86
C THR A 49 5.70 -1.06 -12.77
N ASP A 50 5.76 -1.81 -13.88
CA ASP A 50 6.56 -3.03 -13.96
C ASP A 50 8.04 -2.76 -14.27
N GLU A 51 8.84 -3.82 -14.37
CA GLU A 51 10.28 -3.73 -14.61
C GLU A 51 10.66 -3.11 -15.97
N ASP A 52 9.76 -3.20 -16.95
CA ASP A 52 9.91 -2.63 -18.29
C ASP A 52 9.41 -1.18 -18.36
N GLY A 53 8.83 -0.66 -17.28
CA GLY A 53 8.26 0.68 -17.20
C GLY A 53 6.80 0.79 -17.67
N ASN A 54 6.11 -0.33 -17.91
CA ASN A 54 4.70 -0.31 -18.29
C ASN A 54 3.80 -0.10 -17.08
N GLU A 55 2.68 0.58 -17.30
CA GLU A 55 1.63 0.70 -16.30
C GLU A 55 0.85 -0.61 -16.19
N VAL A 56 0.78 -1.16 -14.98
CA VAL A 56 0.04 -2.38 -14.62
C VAL A 56 -0.86 -2.13 -13.42
N ARG A 57 -1.80 -3.05 -13.19
CA ARG A 57 -2.85 -2.89 -12.18
C ARG A 57 -3.01 -4.13 -11.31
N LEU A 58 -3.30 -3.91 -10.04
CA LEU A 58 -3.69 -4.92 -9.09
C LEU A 58 -5.06 -5.51 -9.45
N LYS A 59 -5.22 -6.80 -9.14
CA LYS A 59 -6.47 -7.54 -9.32
C LYS A 59 -7.13 -7.76 -7.96
N LYS A 60 -8.46 -7.73 -7.93
CA LYS A 60 -9.22 -8.14 -6.73
C LYS A 60 -8.83 -9.55 -6.30
N GLY A 61 -8.59 -9.73 -5.01
CA GLY A 61 -8.20 -10.98 -4.37
C GLY A 61 -6.71 -11.29 -4.41
N ALA A 62 -5.90 -10.45 -5.06
CA ALA A 62 -4.44 -10.62 -5.06
C ALA A 62 -3.88 -10.40 -3.65
N GLU A 63 -2.92 -11.26 -3.28
CA GLU A 63 -2.05 -11.06 -2.12
C GLU A 63 -0.96 -10.06 -2.50
N VAL A 64 -0.65 -9.15 -1.57
CA VAL A 64 0.34 -8.09 -1.75
C VAL A 64 1.15 -7.91 -0.47
N GLU A 65 2.33 -7.32 -0.60
CA GLU A 65 3.10 -6.80 0.52
C GLU A 65 2.97 -5.27 0.57
N VAL A 66 2.65 -4.74 1.73
CA VAL A 66 2.56 -3.29 1.98
C VAL A 66 3.78 -2.87 2.77
N THR A 67 4.70 -2.17 2.11
CA THR A 67 5.88 -1.60 2.73
C THR A 67 5.66 -0.13 3.05
N VAL A 68 5.85 0.24 4.32
CA VAL A 68 5.87 1.64 4.77
C VAL A 68 7.31 2.00 5.08
N GLU A 69 7.85 3.00 4.37
CA GLU A 69 9.19 3.50 4.57
C GLU A 69 9.17 4.97 5.01
N ALA A 70 10.13 5.37 5.83
CA ALA A 70 10.30 6.76 6.24
C ALA A 70 11.76 7.18 6.18
N GLU A 71 12.01 8.48 6.01
CA GLU A 71 13.35 9.04 6.22
C GLU A 71 13.74 8.94 7.70
N LYS A 72 15.04 8.77 7.99
CA LYS A 72 15.50 8.57 9.37
C LYS A 72 15.15 9.73 10.29
N ASP A 73 15.28 10.95 9.80
CA ASP A 73 14.95 12.17 10.53
C ASP A 73 13.44 12.35 10.76
N ALA A 74 12.60 11.62 10.04
CA ALA A 74 11.15 11.54 10.26
C ALA A 74 10.75 10.47 11.30
N THR A 75 11.71 9.78 11.94
CA THR A 75 11.43 8.74 12.94
C THR A 75 11.93 9.14 14.33
N THR A 76 11.29 8.59 15.37
CA THR A 76 11.78 8.70 16.75
C THR A 76 11.97 7.30 17.35
N PRO A 77 12.94 7.09 18.26
CA PRO A 77 13.14 5.79 18.89
C PRO A 77 11.87 5.35 19.65
N LYS A 78 11.46 4.09 19.45
CA LYS A 78 10.37 3.49 20.21
C LYS A 78 10.78 3.40 21.69
N LYS A 79 10.10 4.14 22.56
CA LYS A 79 10.21 3.93 24.01
C LYS A 79 9.44 2.66 24.37
N SER A 80 10.03 1.82 25.21
CA SER A 80 9.29 0.71 25.81
C SER A 80 8.50 1.28 26.99
N ASP A 81 7.17 1.25 26.89
CA ASP A 81 6.28 1.45 28.04
C ASP A 81 6.25 0.20 28.94
#